data_AF-A0A7V2AJC3-F1
#
_entry.id   AF-A0A7V2AJC3-F1
#
_cell.length_a   1.000
_cell.length_b   1.000
_cell.length_c   1.000
_cell.angle_alpha   90.00
_cell.angle_beta   90.00
_cell.angle_gamma   90.00
#
_symmetry.space_group_name_H-M   'P 1'
#
loop_
_entity.id
_entity.type
_entity.pdbx_description
1 polymer ?
#
loop_
_entity_poly.entity_id
_entity_poly.type
_entity_poly.pdbx_seq_one_letter_code
_entity_poly.pdbx_strand_id
1 'polypeptide(L)'
;MTAFLHDFVNRHQSRCFIALMAFVTVMVAFSVRVPAAEAVVTDVRVGEHSGSTRLVFDFDRKISFKIFVLKNPDRVVIDLPEVGWRLPTKPLPVNVGILQKLRYGLFKPGVSRVVLDVNTAPTVRRSFLLDPGATESYRLVID
;
A
#
# COMPACT_ATOMS: atom_id res chain seq x y z
N MET A 1 -24.66 -66.42 -15.04
CA MET A 1 -25.45 -65.22 -14.69
C MET A 1 -24.91 -64.43 -13.49
N THR A 2 -23.84 -64.86 -12.81
CA THR A 2 -23.31 -64.20 -11.61
C THR A 2 -22.15 -63.21 -11.86
N ALA A 3 -21.47 -63.28 -13.01
CA ALA A 3 -20.33 -62.39 -13.32
C ALA A 3 -20.74 -61.00 -13.84
N PHE A 4 -21.93 -60.85 -14.43
CA PHE A 4 -22.36 -59.60 -15.07
C PHE A 4 -22.90 -58.55 -14.07
N LEU A 5 -23.42 -59.00 -12.93
CA LEU A 5 -23.94 -58.12 -11.87
C LEU A 5 -22.85 -57.53 -10.97
N HIS A 6 -21.70 -58.21 -10.83
CA HIS A 6 -20.61 -57.74 -9.99
C HIS A 6 -19.80 -56.61 -10.66
N ASP A 7 -19.63 -56.67 -11.98
CA ASP A 7 -18.88 -55.65 -12.75
C ASP A 7 -19.69 -54.34 -12.94
N PHE A 8 -21.03 -54.43 -12.94
CA PHE A 8 -21.92 -53.26 -13.05
C PHE A 8 -21.92 -52.39 -11.79
N VAL A 9 -21.93 -53.01 -10.60
CA VAL A 9 -21.90 -52.28 -9.31
C VAL A 9 -20.54 -51.59 -9.11
N ASN A 10 -19.44 -52.24 -9.49
CA ASN A 10 -18.09 -51.70 -9.34
C ASN A 10 -17.84 -50.49 -10.26
N ARG A 11 -18.33 -50.54 -11.50
CA ARG A 11 -18.15 -49.48 -12.51
C ARG A 11 -18.97 -48.21 -12.23
N HIS A 12 -20.05 -48.29 -11.45
CA HIS A 12 -20.84 -47.13 -10.99
C HIS A 12 -20.23 -46.46 -9.74
N GLN A 13 -19.67 -47.24 -8.81
CA GLN A 13 -19.01 -46.74 -7.60
C GLN A 13 -17.76 -45.89 -7.95
N SER A 14 -16.95 -46.34 -8.93
CA SER A 14 -15.74 -45.62 -9.34
C SER A 14 -16.02 -44.30 -10.07
N ARG A 15 -17.13 -44.19 -10.81
CA ARG A 15 -17.50 -42.96 -11.55
C ARG A 15 -17.96 -41.85 -10.60
N CYS A 16 -18.69 -42.21 -9.54
CA CYS A 16 -19.03 -41.27 -8.46
C CYS A 16 -17.79 -40.85 -7.66
N PHE A 17 -16.87 -41.76 -7.38
CA PHE A 17 -15.63 -41.45 -6.64
C PHE A 17 -14.69 -40.51 -7.41
N ILE A 18 -14.50 -40.74 -8.72
CA ILE A 18 -13.66 -39.89 -9.57
C ILE A 18 -14.31 -38.51 -9.78
N ALA A 19 -15.64 -38.45 -9.97
CA ALA A 19 -16.37 -37.19 -10.07
C ALA A 19 -16.33 -36.38 -8.75
N LEU A 20 -16.41 -37.06 -7.60
CA LEU A 20 -16.29 -36.43 -6.27
C LEU A 20 -14.88 -35.90 -6.01
N MET A 21 -13.84 -36.67 -6.34
CA MET A 21 -12.44 -36.21 -6.25
C MET A 21 -12.14 -35.04 -7.20
N ALA A 22 -12.66 -35.07 -8.42
CA ALA A 22 -12.52 -33.97 -9.38
C ALA A 22 -13.21 -32.69 -8.89
N PHE A 23 -14.40 -32.82 -8.26
CA PHE A 23 -15.13 -31.68 -7.70
C PHE A 23 -14.42 -31.05 -6.49
N VAL A 24 -13.83 -31.88 -5.62
CA VAL A 24 -13.02 -31.41 -4.48
C VAL A 24 -11.73 -30.71 -4.94
N THR A 25 -11.12 -31.19 -6.03
CA THR A 25 -9.87 -30.59 -6.56
C THR A 25 -10.12 -29.22 -7.23
N VAL A 26 -11.29 -29.03 -7.88
CA VAL A 26 -11.69 -27.74 -8.47
C VAL A 26 -12.01 -26.68 -7.40
N MET A 27 -12.51 -27.08 -6.22
CA MET A 27 -12.75 -26.17 -5.08
C MET A 27 -11.46 -25.64 -4.43
N VAL A 28 -10.37 -26.43 -4.43
CA VAL A 28 -9.08 -26.02 -3.82
C VAL A 28 -8.31 -25.02 -4.71
N ALA A 29 -8.60 -24.95 -6.01
CA ALA A 29 -7.88 -24.08 -6.96
C ALA A 29 -8.28 -22.60 -6.89
N PHE A 30 -9.42 -22.26 -6.27
CA PHE A 30 -9.82 -20.88 -6.01
C PHE A 30 -9.21 -20.39 -4.69
N SER A 31 -7.90 -20.14 -4.69
CA SER A 31 -7.26 -19.37 -3.62
C SER A 31 -7.83 -17.96 -3.64
N VAL A 32 -8.81 -17.69 -2.77
CA VAL A 32 -9.30 -16.34 -2.48
C VAL A 32 -8.12 -15.57 -1.89
N ARG A 33 -7.52 -14.68 -2.68
CA ARG A 33 -6.51 -13.75 -2.17
C ARG A 33 -7.23 -12.74 -1.30
N VAL A 34 -7.12 -12.91 0.03
CA VAL A 34 -7.50 -11.86 0.97
C VAL A 34 -6.50 -10.72 0.76
N PRO A 35 -6.94 -9.51 0.35
CA PRO A 35 -6.04 -8.38 0.28
C PRO A 35 -5.48 -8.12 1.68
N ALA A 36 -4.16 -8.09 1.81
CA ALA A 36 -3.53 -7.66 3.05
C ALA A 36 -4.01 -6.25 3.39
N ALA A 37 -4.30 -5.98 4.67
CA ALA A 37 -4.73 -4.66 5.09
C ALA A 37 -3.70 -3.60 4.65
N GLU A 38 -4.17 -2.61 3.90
CA GLU A 38 -3.35 -1.50 3.43
C GLU A 38 -2.83 -0.69 4.62
N ALA A 39 -1.59 -0.19 4.51
CA ALA A 39 -1.09 0.77 5.49
C ALA A 39 -1.95 2.03 5.44
N VAL A 40 -2.08 2.74 6.56
CA VAL A 40 -2.90 3.94 6.67
C VAL A 40 -2.03 5.13 7.04
N VAL A 41 -2.10 6.19 6.24
CA VAL A 41 -1.53 7.50 6.61
C VAL A 41 -2.47 8.16 7.61
N THR A 42 -1.96 8.43 8.81
CA THR A 42 -2.74 8.98 9.93
C THR A 42 -2.50 10.47 10.15
N ASP A 43 -1.33 11.00 9.79
CA ASP A 43 -1.07 12.44 9.85
C ASP A 43 -0.04 12.87 8.79
N VAL A 44 -0.13 14.14 8.39
CA VAL A 44 0.86 14.81 7.54
C VAL A 44 1.20 16.15 8.16
N ARG A 45 2.49 16.38 8.39
CA ARG A 45 3.00 17.63 8.97
C ARG A 45 4.12 18.18 8.13
N VAL A 46 4.15 19.50 8.01
CA VAL A 46 5.22 20.23 7.34
C VAL A 46 5.64 21.37 8.24
N GLY A 47 6.94 21.58 8.38
CA GLY A 47 7.50 22.67 9.17
C GLY A 47 8.92 22.97 8.74
N GLU A 48 9.48 24.06 9.24
CA GLU A 48 10.90 24.36 9.05
C GLU A 48 11.73 23.73 10.16
N HIS A 49 12.85 23.12 9.79
CA HIS A 49 13.76 22.49 10.74
C HIS A 49 15.19 22.54 10.20
N SER A 50 16.10 23.11 10.98
CA SER A 50 17.54 23.17 10.68
C SER A 50 17.87 23.72 9.27
N GLY A 51 17.15 24.76 8.86
CA GLY A 51 17.32 25.42 7.55
C GLY A 51 16.75 24.66 6.35
N SER A 52 15.89 23.66 6.59
CA SER A 52 15.20 22.87 5.56
C SER A 52 13.70 22.78 5.86
N THR A 53 12.89 22.55 4.83
CA THR A 53 11.47 22.21 4.99
C THR A 53 11.36 20.72 5.30
N ARG A 54 10.97 20.40 6.53
CA ARG A 54 10.73 19.04 6.99
C ARG A 54 9.29 18.63 6.70
N LEU A 55 9.14 17.53 6.00
CA LEU A 55 7.88 16.82 5.82
C LEU A 55 7.87 15.54 6.65
N VAL A 56 6.74 15.29 7.30
CA VAL A 56 6.54 14.14 8.19
C VAL A 56 5.21 13.48 7.88
N PHE A 57 5.25 12.18 7.61
CA PHE A 57 4.06 11.32 7.54
C PHE A 57 4.06 10.36 8.72
N ASP A 58 2.90 10.21 9.36
CA ASP A 58 2.66 9.16 10.34
C ASP A 58 1.85 8.02 9.69
N PHE A 59 2.25 6.79 9.97
CA PHE A 59 1.63 5.55 9.48
C PHE A 59 1.29 4.61 10.64
N ASP A 60 0.25 3.81 10.46
CA ASP A 60 -0.13 2.73 11.39
C ASP A 60 0.84 1.53 11.36
N ARG A 61 1.64 1.39 10.30
CA ARG A 61 2.61 0.31 10.12
C ARG A 61 3.85 0.75 9.35
N LYS A 62 4.89 -0.08 9.42
CA LYS A 62 6.10 0.07 8.63
C LYS A 62 5.80 -0.04 7.14
N ILE A 63 6.34 0.88 6.33
CA ILE A 63 6.21 0.85 4.87
C ILE A 63 7.54 1.12 4.18
N SER A 64 7.64 0.70 2.93
CA SER A 64 8.68 1.17 2.00
C SER A 64 8.23 2.46 1.31
N PHE A 65 9.17 3.25 0.81
CA PHE A 65 8.88 4.46 0.05
C PHE A 65 9.98 4.72 -0.99
N LYS A 66 9.66 5.51 -2.01
CA LYS A 66 10.63 6.01 -2.99
C LYS A 66 10.43 7.50 -3.20
N ILE A 67 11.51 8.27 -3.10
CA ILE A 67 11.49 9.72 -3.26
C ILE A 67 12.31 10.10 -4.50
N PHE A 68 11.79 11.00 -5.31
CA PHE A 68 12.50 11.57 -6.46
C PHE A 68 11.98 12.97 -6.79
N VAL A 69 12.78 13.72 -7.54
CA VAL A 69 12.45 15.10 -7.96
C VAL A 69 12.09 15.10 -9.43
N LEU A 70 11.06 15.86 -9.79
CA LEU A 70 10.70 16.18 -11.18
C LEU A 70 10.94 17.67 -11.43
N LYS A 71 11.31 17.99 -12.67
CA LYS A 71 11.40 19.36 -13.17
C LYS A 71 10.21 19.67 -14.08
N ASN A 72 10.00 20.96 -14.37
CA ASN A 72 8.96 21.45 -15.28
C ASN A 72 7.52 21.02 -14.91
N PRO A 73 6.93 21.49 -13.80
CA PRO A 73 7.49 22.33 -12.74
C PRO A 73 8.26 21.50 -11.68
N ASP A 74 9.02 22.19 -10.83
CA ASP A 74 9.75 21.58 -9.71
C ASP A 74 8.80 20.90 -8.72
N ARG A 75 9.00 19.61 -8.51
CA ARG A 75 8.17 18.77 -7.65
C ARG A 75 9.01 17.74 -6.91
N VAL A 76 8.68 17.49 -5.65
CA VAL A 76 9.14 16.29 -4.94
C VAL A 76 8.01 15.27 -4.98
N VAL A 77 8.33 14.06 -5.42
CA VAL A 77 7.38 12.96 -5.54
C VAL A 77 7.77 11.84 -4.58
N ILE A 78 6.77 11.30 -3.89
CA ILE A 78 6.92 10.22 -2.94
C ILE A 78 5.97 9.11 -3.36
N ASP A 79 6.52 8.00 -3.84
CA ASP A 79 5.76 6.79 -4.13
C ASP A 79 5.74 5.89 -2.91
N LEU A 80 4.53 5.45 -2.56
CA LEU A 80 4.23 4.54 -1.46
C LEU A 80 3.55 3.29 -2.05
N PRO A 81 3.57 2.14 -1.35
CA PRO A 81 2.55 1.12 -1.55
C PRO A 81 1.14 1.73 -1.51
N GLU A 82 0.14 1.02 -2.01
CA GLU A 82 -1.24 1.46 -1.85
C GLU A 82 -1.57 1.63 -0.36
N VAL A 83 -1.98 2.84 0.01
CA VAL A 83 -2.28 3.23 1.38
C VAL A 83 -3.67 3.85 1.49
N GLY A 84 -4.33 3.56 2.60
CA GLY A 84 -5.49 4.30 3.06
C GLY A 84 -5.09 5.67 3.63
N TRP A 85 -6.05 6.60 3.62
CA TRP A 85 -5.86 7.96 4.15
C TRP A 85 -6.89 8.21 5.26
N ARG A 86 -6.42 8.38 6.50
CA ARG A 86 -7.25 8.72 7.66
C ARG A 86 -6.64 9.91 8.37
N LEU A 87 -6.67 11.05 7.67
CA LEU A 87 -6.11 12.29 8.17
C LEU A 87 -7.04 12.96 9.19
N PRO A 88 -6.51 13.69 10.18
CA PRO A 88 -7.31 14.51 11.08
C PRO A 88 -8.12 15.56 10.31
N THR A 89 -9.19 16.06 10.92
CA THR A 89 -10.01 17.16 10.38
C THR A 89 -9.30 18.49 10.50
N LYS A 90 -8.14 18.63 9.86
CA LYS A 90 -7.37 19.86 9.71
C LYS A 90 -6.97 20.02 8.25
N PRO A 91 -6.80 21.25 7.75
CA PRO A 91 -6.30 21.47 6.41
C PRO A 91 -4.92 20.84 6.22
N LEU A 92 -4.65 20.34 5.02
CA LEU A 92 -3.29 19.94 4.65
C LEU A 92 -2.35 21.14 4.70
N PRO A 93 -1.06 20.92 5.03
CA PRO A 93 -0.07 21.99 4.97
C PRO A 93 0.05 22.59 3.57
N VAL A 94 0.04 23.92 3.49
CA VAL A 94 0.20 24.70 2.26
C VAL A 94 1.10 25.90 2.56
N ASN A 95 1.92 26.31 1.60
CA ASN A 95 2.83 27.47 1.72
C ASN A 95 3.74 27.44 2.98
N VAL A 96 4.42 26.32 3.23
CA VAL A 96 5.37 26.17 4.36
C VAL A 96 6.78 25.94 3.83
N GLY A 97 7.71 26.86 4.13
CA GLY A 97 9.06 26.83 3.57
C GLY A 97 9.03 26.80 2.04
N ILE A 98 9.61 25.76 1.42
CA ILE A 98 9.59 25.61 -0.04
C ILE A 98 8.30 24.98 -0.59
N LEU A 99 7.46 24.38 0.27
CA LEU A 99 6.23 23.71 -0.14
C LEU A 99 5.16 24.74 -0.50
N GLN A 100 4.63 24.66 -1.71
CA GLN A 100 3.45 25.43 -2.13
C GLN A 100 2.17 24.63 -1.92
N LYS A 101 2.16 23.37 -2.40
CA LYS A 101 0.95 22.54 -2.39
C LYS A 101 1.30 21.07 -2.22
N LEU A 102 0.55 20.37 -1.37
CA LEU A 102 0.62 18.93 -1.22
C LEU A 102 -0.59 18.28 -1.88
N ARG A 103 -0.35 17.23 -2.68
CA ARG A 103 -1.38 16.40 -3.32
C ARG A 103 -1.08 14.94 -3.03
N TYR A 104 -2.11 14.14 -2.84
CA TYR A 104 -1.95 12.70 -2.67
C TYR A 104 -3.11 11.93 -3.31
N GLY A 105 -2.91 10.65 -3.56
CA GLY A 105 -3.95 9.74 -4.00
C GLY A 105 -3.41 8.45 -4.61
N LEU A 106 -4.32 7.60 -5.07
CA LEU A 106 -3.97 6.43 -5.87
C LEU A 106 -3.40 6.89 -7.23
N PHE A 107 -2.18 6.48 -7.55
CA PHE A 107 -1.55 6.80 -8.83
C PHE A 107 -1.80 5.71 -9.86
N LYS A 108 -1.65 4.46 -9.43
CA LYS A 108 -1.95 3.24 -10.18
C LYS A 108 -2.20 2.10 -9.18
N PRO A 109 -2.80 0.96 -9.60
CA PRO A 109 -3.00 -0.17 -8.70
C PRO A 109 -1.72 -0.55 -7.96
N GLY A 110 -1.80 -0.65 -6.63
CA GLY A 110 -0.67 -0.98 -5.76
C GLY A 110 0.26 0.20 -5.41
N VAL A 111 0.03 1.41 -5.94
CA VAL A 111 0.90 2.58 -5.70
C VAL A 111 0.09 3.84 -5.41
N SER A 112 0.21 4.35 -4.19
CA SER A 112 -0.19 5.71 -3.85
C SER A 112 0.96 6.69 -4.07
N ARG A 113 0.66 7.90 -4.52
CA ARG A 113 1.65 8.94 -4.78
C ARG A 113 1.32 10.19 -4.01
N VAL A 114 2.35 10.77 -3.38
CA VAL A 114 2.32 12.14 -2.88
C VAL A 114 3.16 13.02 -3.80
N VAL A 115 2.64 14.20 -4.11
CA VAL A 115 3.33 15.22 -4.91
C VAL A 115 3.36 16.51 -4.11
N LEU A 116 4.56 17.01 -3.89
CA LEU A 116 4.83 18.32 -3.33
C LEU A 116 5.18 19.26 -4.49
N ASP A 117 4.33 20.24 -4.74
CA ASP A 117 4.65 21.36 -5.62
C ASP A 117 5.51 22.34 -4.80
N VAL A 118 6.70 22.67 -5.31
CA VAL A 118 7.68 23.50 -4.59
C VAL A 118 8.06 24.74 -5.38
N ASN A 119 8.42 25.81 -4.68
CA ASN A 119 8.72 27.13 -5.28
C ASN A 119 10.17 27.28 -5.76
N THR A 120 11.04 26.31 -5.49
CA THR A 120 12.45 26.30 -5.87
C THR A 120 12.92 24.86 -6.10
N ALA A 121 14.01 24.69 -6.83
CA ALA A 121 14.60 23.39 -7.13
C ALA A 121 14.99 22.66 -5.83
N PRO A 122 14.31 21.56 -5.47
CA PRO A 122 14.53 20.91 -4.19
C PRO A 122 15.73 19.97 -4.23
N THR A 123 16.41 19.83 -3.10
CA THR A 123 17.38 18.75 -2.85
C THR A 123 16.98 18.03 -1.58
N VAL A 124 16.72 16.73 -1.66
CA VAL A 124 16.39 15.90 -0.48
C VAL A 124 17.69 15.65 0.30
N ARG A 125 17.82 16.25 1.47
CA ARG A 125 19.01 16.14 2.33
C ARG A 125 19.03 14.83 3.08
N ARG A 126 17.87 14.38 3.56
CA ARG A 126 17.73 13.12 4.30
C ARG A 126 16.30 12.61 4.24
N SER A 127 16.17 11.28 4.26
CA SER A 127 14.89 10.60 4.40
C SER A 127 15.08 9.34 5.23
N PHE A 128 14.28 9.17 6.28
CA PHE A 128 14.38 8.00 7.16
C PHE A 128 13.03 7.67 7.79
N LEU A 129 12.87 6.40 8.17
CA LEU A 129 11.71 5.91 8.89
C LEU A 129 12.07 5.72 10.36
N LEU A 130 11.24 6.24 11.25
CA LEU A 130 11.31 5.97 12.68
C LEU A 130 10.29 4.91 13.05
N ASP A 131 10.71 3.93 13.85
CA ASP A 131 9.79 3.00 14.49
C ASP A 131 8.93 3.74 15.54
N PRO A 132 7.78 3.17 15.95
CA PRO A 132 6.89 3.79 16.92
C PRO A 132 7.62 4.05 18.24
N GLY A 133 7.68 5.33 18.62
CA GLY A 133 7.99 5.74 19.98
C GLY A 133 6.69 5.94 20.78
N ALA A 134 6.64 7.03 21.56
CA ALA A 134 5.46 7.37 22.35
C ALA A 134 4.17 7.66 21.55
N THR A 135 4.26 7.88 20.23
CA THR A 135 3.11 8.21 19.38
C THR A 135 2.46 6.99 18.72
N GLU A 136 2.92 5.76 19.02
CA GLU A 136 2.38 4.49 18.47
C GLU A 136 2.24 4.47 16.93
N SER A 137 3.04 5.30 16.24
CA SER A 137 2.98 5.50 14.79
C SER A 137 4.37 5.45 14.19
N TYR A 138 4.50 4.79 13.05
CA TYR A 138 5.71 4.83 12.24
C TYR A 138 5.81 6.19 11.58
N ARG A 139 7.02 6.77 11.51
CA ARG A 139 7.18 8.13 11.01
C ARG A 139 8.19 8.19 9.87
N LEU A 140 7.73 8.57 8.69
CA LEU A 140 8.61 8.96 7.59
C LEU A 140 8.96 10.43 7.73
N VAL A 141 10.24 10.73 7.90
CA VAL A 141 10.78 12.10 7.95
C VAL A 141 11.59 12.36 6.70
N ILE A 142 11.34 13.50 6.05
CA ILE A 142 12.01 13.95 4.82
C ILE A 142 12.40 15.41 5.01
N ASP A 143 13.67 15.74 4.79
CA ASP A 143 14.21 17.12 4.80
C ASP A 143 14.90 17.47 3.49
#